data_AF-A0A7M3ZXZ5-F1
#
_entry.id   AF-A0A7M3ZXZ5-F1
#
_cell.length_a   1.000
_cell.length_b   1.000
_cell.length_c   1.000
_cell.angle_alpha   90.00
_cell.angle_beta   90.00
_cell.angle_gamma   90.00
#
_symmetry.space_group_name_H-M   'P 1'
#
loop_
_entity.id
_entity.type
_entity.pdbx_description
1 polymer ?
#
loop_
_entity_poly.entity_id
_entity_poly.type
_entity_poly.pdbx_seq_one_letter_code
_entity_poly.pdbx_strand_id
1 'polypeptide(L)'
;MDNLPNTWEEWISNFEDWQGRVGFDPSWLGDFELSVLFDWERAGDVIEFGDYQGRAKWERALQVPHQSMRDALITMITVQGDTEFASVEQQRHLLASAPTDYDRYAAARIMAEEQRHGWQMAYLLMTYFGQQGRREAQKLLERNAQDGDRLLGAFNRPMPHWLDFFCYTMFVDRDGKFQLGMLSTSAFKPLAASMGPMLKEESFHLGTGSNGLRRIIKAGVIPLDMLQRYINKWVSTAHDLFGVDASSSAHWAYVWGIKGRWDERKKLDAGIEVDKEILNEESRGHYHDEIVGEVKKLCGYLPEGSPQLYVPHENFNRDIGATKGEKYYVDGTKFEGTDEDYAEYLTTVLPIPQDEIDLKELFKQEWIANKPMSTRQIESGIGASA
;
A
#
# COMPACT_ATOMS: atom_id res chain seq x y z
N MET A 1 -16.94 9.59 24.02
CA MET A 1 -16.93 9.62 22.53
C MET A 1 -16.68 11.07 22.16
N ASP A 2 -15.57 11.61 22.64
CA ASP A 2 -15.50 13.05 22.96
C ASP A 2 -15.06 13.89 21.76
N ASN A 3 -14.68 13.24 20.66
CA ASN A 3 -14.14 13.88 19.44
C ASN A 3 -14.90 13.48 18.16
N LEU A 4 -16.17 13.05 18.21
CA LEU A 4 -16.91 12.73 16.98
C LEU A 4 -17.19 14.02 16.20
N PRO A 5 -16.60 14.23 15.00
CA PRO A 5 -16.73 15.49 14.29
C PRO A 5 -18.11 15.62 13.67
N ASN A 6 -18.69 16.81 13.71
CA ASN A 6 -19.97 17.14 13.12
C ASN A 6 -19.83 17.75 11.73
N THR A 7 -18.76 18.49 11.48
CA THR A 7 -18.45 19.11 10.19
C THR A 7 -17.11 18.62 9.66
N TRP A 8 -16.81 18.98 8.41
CA TRP A 8 -15.52 18.66 7.81
C TRP A 8 -14.38 19.41 8.50
N GLU A 9 -14.61 20.67 8.87
CA GLU A 9 -13.65 21.52 9.59
C GLU A 9 -13.33 20.96 10.98
N GLU A 10 -14.32 20.41 11.69
CA GLU A 10 -14.08 19.71 12.95
C GLU A 10 -13.21 18.45 12.74
N TRP A 11 -13.41 17.70 11.65
CA TRP A 11 -12.54 16.56 11.35
C TRP A 11 -11.12 17.00 10.98
N ILE A 12 -10.96 18.12 10.25
CA ILE A 12 -9.64 18.69 9.94
C ILE A 12 -8.89 19.05 11.23
N SER A 13 -9.57 19.67 12.20
CA SER A 13 -8.96 19.96 13.51
C SER A 13 -8.49 18.67 14.20
N ASN A 14 -9.29 17.59 14.16
CA ASN A 14 -8.89 16.30 14.72
C ASN A 14 -7.70 15.67 13.97
N PHE A 15 -7.59 15.91 12.66
CA PHE A 15 -6.47 15.45 11.84
C PHE A 15 -5.18 16.19 12.19
N GLU A 16 -5.22 17.51 12.40
CA GLU A 16 -4.08 18.30 12.87
C GLU A 16 -3.59 17.81 14.24
N ASP A 17 -4.53 17.51 15.15
CA ASP A 17 -4.22 16.88 16.44
C ASP A 17 -3.58 15.49 16.27
N TRP A 18 -4.04 14.70 15.29
CA TRP A 18 -3.42 13.41 14.96
C TRP A 18 -1.99 13.58 14.46
N GLN A 19 -1.71 14.53 13.56
CA GLN A 19 -0.35 14.82 13.09
C GLN A 19 0.60 15.08 14.27
N GLY A 20 0.16 15.93 15.21
CA GLY A 20 0.91 16.22 16.43
C GLY A 20 1.14 14.97 17.30
N ARG A 21 0.10 14.13 17.51
CA ARG A 21 0.21 12.89 18.31
C ARG A 21 1.17 11.88 17.70
N VAL A 22 1.16 11.71 16.37
CA VAL A 22 2.06 10.76 15.70
C VAL A 22 3.46 11.32 15.51
N GLY A 23 3.68 12.59 15.82
CA GLY A 23 4.98 13.27 15.70
C GLY A 23 5.32 13.68 14.27
N PHE A 24 4.30 13.98 13.46
CA PHE A 24 4.46 14.57 12.13
C PHE A 24 4.40 16.09 12.25
N ASP A 25 5.46 16.80 11.83
CA ASP A 25 5.48 18.27 11.80
C ASP A 25 4.90 18.77 10.47
N PRO A 26 3.81 19.54 10.45
CA PRO A 26 3.21 20.05 9.22
C PRO A 26 4.15 20.88 8.34
N SER A 27 5.22 21.46 8.91
CA SER A 27 6.23 22.19 8.12
C SER A 27 6.97 21.30 7.12
N TRP A 28 6.98 19.98 7.33
CA TRP A 28 7.58 19.01 6.40
C TRP A 28 6.84 18.93 5.06
N LEU A 29 5.59 19.41 5.01
CA LEU A 29 4.81 19.44 3.77
C LEU A 29 5.33 20.48 2.76
N GLY A 30 6.12 21.47 3.18
CA GLY A 30 6.61 22.50 2.27
C GLY A 30 5.46 23.21 1.54
N ASP A 31 5.47 23.17 0.21
CA ASP A 31 4.44 23.72 -0.68
C ASP A 31 3.28 22.75 -0.99
N PHE A 32 3.29 21.54 -0.41
CA PHE A 32 2.27 20.53 -0.68
C PHE A 32 0.91 20.93 -0.06
N GLU A 33 -0.12 20.98 -0.90
CA GLU A 33 -1.49 21.31 -0.49
C GLU A 33 -2.35 20.06 -0.29
N LEU A 34 -2.84 19.86 0.94
CA LEU A 34 -3.82 18.83 1.25
C LEU A 34 -5.18 19.22 0.65
N SER A 35 -5.55 18.54 -0.44
CA SER A 35 -6.79 18.80 -1.16
C SER A 35 -7.47 17.51 -1.62
N VAL A 36 -8.81 17.58 -1.70
CA VAL A 36 -9.66 16.51 -2.23
C VAL A 36 -9.66 16.60 -3.75
N LEU A 37 -9.31 15.50 -4.42
CA LEU A 37 -9.19 15.45 -5.88
C LEU A 37 -10.09 14.36 -6.46
N PHE A 38 -10.79 14.70 -7.55
CA PHE A 38 -11.66 13.78 -8.28
C PHE A 38 -11.35 13.81 -9.77
N ASP A 39 -11.38 12.63 -10.39
CA ASP A 39 -11.37 12.43 -11.83
C ASP A 39 -12.74 11.88 -12.26
N TRP A 40 -13.73 12.78 -12.33
CA TRP A 40 -15.12 12.44 -12.66
C TRP A 40 -15.28 11.89 -14.08
N GLU A 41 -14.43 12.35 -15.01
CA GLU A 41 -14.43 11.87 -16.39
C GLU A 41 -14.03 10.39 -16.45
N ARG A 42 -12.92 10.02 -15.80
CA ARG A 42 -12.46 8.62 -15.75
C ARG A 42 -13.43 7.69 -15.02
N ALA A 43 -14.13 8.20 -14.00
CA ALA A 43 -15.12 7.44 -13.24
C ALA A 43 -16.30 6.99 -14.10
N GLY A 44 -16.68 7.80 -15.09
CA GLY A 44 -17.83 7.57 -15.96
C GLY A 44 -19.18 7.64 -15.23
N ASP A 45 -20.25 7.44 -16.00
CA ASP A 45 -21.64 7.58 -15.52
C ASP A 45 -22.41 6.26 -15.44
N VAL A 46 -21.86 5.17 -15.99
CA VAL A 46 -22.55 3.88 -16.11
C VAL A 46 -21.82 2.81 -15.30
N ILE A 47 -22.59 1.97 -14.59
CA ILE A 47 -22.06 0.81 -13.87
C ILE A 47 -21.57 -0.24 -14.87
N GLU A 48 -20.31 -0.65 -14.72
CA GLU A 48 -19.57 -1.37 -15.76
C GLU A 48 -19.70 -2.91 -15.63
N PHE A 49 -19.98 -3.42 -14.43
CA PHE A 49 -20.03 -4.86 -14.12
C PHE A 49 -21.03 -5.16 -12.99
N GLY A 50 -21.25 -6.44 -12.71
CA GLY A 50 -22.16 -6.92 -11.67
C GLY A 50 -23.65 -6.83 -12.05
N ASP A 51 -24.54 -7.11 -11.10
CA ASP A 51 -25.98 -7.22 -11.33
C ASP A 51 -26.65 -5.88 -11.68
N TYR A 52 -25.94 -4.78 -11.45
CA TYR A 52 -26.39 -3.42 -11.75
C TYR A 52 -25.78 -2.85 -13.03
N GLN A 53 -25.04 -3.65 -13.80
CA GLN A 53 -24.42 -3.24 -15.06
C GLN A 53 -25.41 -2.53 -15.99
N GLY A 54 -24.95 -1.47 -16.66
CA GLY A 54 -25.74 -0.68 -17.61
C GLY A 54 -26.64 0.37 -16.95
N ARG A 55 -26.75 0.40 -15.62
CA ARG A 55 -27.46 1.47 -14.89
C ARG A 55 -26.54 2.67 -14.64
N ALA A 56 -27.11 3.81 -14.28
CA ALA A 56 -26.35 4.97 -13.84
C ALA A 56 -25.59 4.68 -12.52
N LYS A 57 -24.34 5.14 -12.41
CA LYS A 57 -23.57 5.09 -11.17
C LYS A 57 -24.25 5.88 -10.05
N TRP A 58 -24.03 5.47 -8.81
CA TRP A 58 -24.56 6.13 -7.63
C TRP A 58 -23.69 7.32 -7.25
N GLU A 59 -24.29 8.50 -7.17
CA GLU A 59 -23.64 9.74 -6.75
C GLU A 59 -23.84 10.03 -5.26
N ARG A 60 -24.85 9.39 -4.64
CA ARG A 60 -25.19 9.55 -3.22
C ARG A 60 -25.49 8.20 -2.59
N ALA A 61 -25.18 8.04 -1.30
CA ALA A 61 -25.45 6.79 -0.59
C ALA A 61 -26.93 6.36 -0.62
N LEU A 62 -27.87 7.31 -0.67
CA LEU A 62 -29.31 7.01 -0.80
C LEU A 62 -29.69 6.32 -2.11
N GLN A 63 -28.86 6.40 -3.15
CA GLN A 63 -29.10 5.70 -4.42
C GLN A 63 -28.60 4.24 -4.38
N VAL A 64 -27.76 3.89 -3.38
CA VAL A 64 -27.27 2.52 -3.18
C VAL A 64 -28.42 1.68 -2.61
N PRO A 65 -28.88 0.62 -3.30
CA PRO A 65 -30.17 -0.04 -3.00
C PRO A 65 -30.29 -0.67 -1.61
N HIS A 66 -29.26 -1.37 -1.14
CA HIS A 66 -29.31 -2.15 0.10
C HIS A 66 -28.34 -1.61 1.16
N GLN A 67 -28.70 -1.77 2.44
CA GLN A 67 -27.84 -1.37 3.56
C GLN A 67 -26.51 -2.13 3.54
N SER A 68 -26.51 -3.44 3.23
CA SER A 68 -25.29 -4.24 3.12
C SER A 68 -24.31 -3.71 2.07
N MET A 69 -24.80 -3.15 0.97
CA MET A 69 -23.97 -2.52 -0.07
C MET A 69 -23.36 -1.21 0.42
N ARG A 70 -24.12 -0.41 1.18
CA ARG A 70 -23.60 0.81 1.82
C ARG A 70 -22.55 0.48 2.86
N ASP A 71 -22.79 -0.54 3.69
CA ASP A 71 -21.83 -1.00 4.68
C ASP A 71 -20.55 -1.52 4.00
N ALA A 72 -20.66 -2.26 2.89
CA ALA A 72 -19.51 -2.69 2.12
C ALA A 72 -18.71 -1.52 1.52
N LEU A 73 -19.36 -0.47 1.03
CA LEU A 73 -18.69 0.76 0.59
C LEU A 73 -17.94 1.43 1.74
N ILE A 74 -18.59 1.57 2.90
CA ILE A 74 -17.96 2.15 4.11
C ILE A 74 -16.74 1.31 4.48
N THR A 75 -16.86 -0.02 4.56
CA THR A 75 -15.73 -0.91 4.88
C THR A 75 -14.58 -0.73 3.90
N MET A 76 -14.83 -0.71 2.59
CA MET A 76 -13.76 -0.54 1.60
C MET A 76 -13.06 0.82 1.73
N ILE A 77 -13.83 1.90 1.90
CA ILE A 77 -13.29 3.25 2.10
C ILE A 77 -12.50 3.35 3.41
N THR A 78 -13.00 2.74 4.49
CA THR A 78 -12.33 2.74 5.79
C THR A 78 -11.04 1.93 5.77
N VAL A 79 -11.03 0.75 5.13
CA VAL A 79 -9.81 -0.06 5.02
C VAL A 79 -8.77 0.67 4.18
N GLN A 80 -9.14 1.24 3.03
CA GLN A 80 -8.23 2.06 2.21
C GLN A 80 -7.72 3.26 3.00
N GLY A 81 -8.59 4.04 3.66
CA GLY A 81 -8.15 5.20 4.44
C GLY A 81 -7.24 4.83 5.62
N ASP A 82 -7.38 3.61 6.17
CA ASP A 82 -6.60 3.17 7.31
C ASP A 82 -5.15 2.86 6.94
N THR A 83 -4.91 2.34 5.74
CA THR A 83 -3.56 2.06 5.24
C THR A 83 -2.74 3.33 5.08
N GLU A 84 -3.36 4.41 4.64
CA GLU A 84 -2.63 5.64 4.31
C GLU A 84 -2.12 6.37 5.56
N PHE A 85 -2.90 6.36 6.65
CA PHE A 85 -2.41 6.92 7.91
C PHE A 85 -1.41 5.99 8.61
N ALA A 86 -1.58 4.67 8.45
CA ALA A 86 -0.65 3.71 9.00
C ALA A 86 0.74 3.80 8.36
N SER A 87 0.82 3.99 7.04
CA SER A 87 2.08 4.12 6.31
C SER A 87 2.91 5.31 6.84
N VAL A 88 2.25 6.45 7.12
CA VAL A 88 2.87 7.63 7.73
C VAL A 88 3.42 7.32 9.13
N GLU A 89 2.63 6.65 9.96
CA GLU A 89 3.03 6.28 11.33
C GLU A 89 4.23 5.33 11.35
N GLN A 90 4.26 4.37 10.43
CA GLN A 90 5.37 3.43 10.28
C GLN A 90 6.65 4.14 9.84
N GLN A 91 6.56 5.16 8.99
CA GLN A 91 7.72 5.64 8.24
C GLN A 91 8.27 7.00 8.72
N ARG A 92 7.49 7.84 9.41
CA ARG A 92 7.88 9.24 9.72
C ARG A 92 9.22 9.39 10.44
N HIS A 93 9.59 8.43 11.28
CA HIS A 93 10.86 8.45 12.01
C HIS A 93 12.09 8.33 11.09
N LEU A 94 11.93 7.82 9.87
CA LEU A 94 13.01 7.64 8.91
C LEU A 94 13.56 8.97 8.38
N LEU A 95 12.78 10.05 8.38
CA LEU A 95 13.21 11.37 7.90
C LEU A 95 14.48 11.87 8.62
N ALA A 96 14.58 11.61 9.93
CA ALA A 96 15.72 11.97 10.76
C ALA A 96 17.00 11.19 10.44
N SER A 97 16.90 10.08 9.71
CA SER A 97 18.02 9.20 9.33
C SER A 97 18.17 9.08 7.81
N ALA A 98 17.59 10.01 7.04
CA ALA A 98 17.63 9.98 5.59
C ALA A 98 19.07 9.90 5.04
N PRO A 99 19.37 8.97 4.12
CA PRO A 99 20.73 8.80 3.62
C PRO A 99 21.17 9.95 2.71
N THR A 100 20.23 10.65 2.08
CA THR A 100 20.48 11.87 1.30
C THR A 100 19.29 12.83 1.42
N ASP A 101 19.48 14.10 1.08
CA ASP A 101 18.39 15.09 1.01
C ASP A 101 17.31 14.69 -0.02
N TYR A 102 17.72 14.05 -1.12
CA TYR A 102 16.76 13.51 -2.11
C TYR A 102 15.87 12.44 -1.48
N ASP A 103 16.44 11.57 -0.66
CA ASP A 103 15.69 10.50 0.00
C ASP A 103 14.75 11.06 1.06
N ARG A 104 15.18 12.07 1.82
CA ARG A 104 14.32 12.81 2.75
C ARG A 104 13.14 13.46 2.03
N TYR A 105 13.40 14.16 0.94
CA TYR A 105 12.36 14.75 0.09
C TYR A 105 11.38 13.69 -0.41
N ALA A 106 11.88 12.57 -0.94
CA ALA A 106 11.03 11.53 -1.53
C ALA A 106 10.12 10.89 -0.48
N ALA A 107 10.66 10.56 0.70
CA ALA A 107 9.87 9.99 1.80
C ALA A 107 8.87 11.00 2.37
N ALA A 108 9.26 12.27 2.57
CA ALA A 108 8.35 13.31 3.03
C ALA A 108 7.21 13.56 2.02
N ARG A 109 7.51 13.52 0.72
CA ARG A 109 6.48 13.61 -0.34
C ARG A 109 5.52 12.43 -0.29
N ILE A 110 6.02 11.20 -0.17
CA ILE A 110 5.17 10.01 -0.03
C ILE A 110 4.25 10.20 1.18
N MET A 111 4.78 10.54 2.35
CA MET A 111 3.96 10.77 3.55
C MET A 111 2.93 11.90 3.36
N ALA A 112 3.23 12.93 2.56
CA ALA A 112 2.28 13.98 2.23
C ALA A 112 1.14 13.47 1.32
N GLU A 113 1.49 12.69 0.29
CA GLU A 113 0.55 12.06 -0.65
C GLU A 113 -0.34 11.04 0.09
N GLU A 114 0.23 10.18 0.94
CA GLU A 114 -0.47 9.23 1.83
C GLU A 114 -1.45 9.95 2.78
N GLN A 115 -1.05 11.05 3.41
CA GLN A 115 -1.99 11.86 4.20
C GLN A 115 -3.14 12.41 3.35
N ARG A 116 -2.86 12.85 2.12
CA ARG A 116 -3.89 13.32 1.19
C ARG A 116 -4.84 12.20 0.77
N HIS A 117 -4.35 10.97 0.65
CA HIS A 117 -5.15 9.76 0.36
C HIS A 117 -6.10 9.44 1.53
N GLY A 118 -5.58 9.41 2.76
CA GLY A 118 -6.39 9.21 3.96
C GLY A 118 -7.43 10.33 4.15
N TRP A 119 -7.03 11.57 3.89
CA TRP A 119 -7.90 12.76 3.88
C TRP A 119 -9.02 12.63 2.82
N GLN A 120 -8.72 12.15 1.62
CA GLN A 120 -9.69 11.88 0.57
C GLN A 120 -10.70 10.79 0.99
N MET A 121 -10.26 9.72 1.65
CA MET A 121 -11.16 8.67 2.15
C MET A 121 -12.04 9.18 3.30
N ALA A 122 -11.47 9.93 4.24
CA ALA A 122 -12.22 10.59 5.30
C ALA A 122 -13.27 11.56 4.74
N TYR A 123 -12.94 12.32 3.71
CA TYR A 123 -13.88 13.20 3.03
C TYR A 123 -15.08 12.43 2.47
N LEU A 124 -14.84 11.28 1.81
CA LEU A 124 -15.91 10.43 1.31
C LEU A 124 -16.82 9.93 2.44
N LEU A 125 -16.25 9.48 3.55
CA LEU A 125 -16.99 9.03 4.73
C LEU A 125 -17.86 10.16 5.31
N MET A 126 -17.25 11.32 5.58
CA MET A 126 -17.89 12.49 6.17
C MET A 126 -19.04 13.03 5.29
N THR A 127 -18.83 13.06 3.97
CA THR A 127 -19.74 13.72 3.03
C THR A 127 -20.92 12.82 2.63
N TYR A 128 -20.68 11.51 2.42
CA TYR A 128 -21.68 10.66 1.76
C TYR A 128 -22.38 9.67 2.71
N PHE A 129 -21.85 9.41 3.91
CA PHE A 129 -22.32 8.31 4.77
C PHE A 129 -22.87 8.74 6.15
N GLY A 130 -23.12 10.05 6.34
CA GLY A 130 -23.82 10.56 7.52
C GLY A 130 -23.14 10.16 8.84
N GLN A 131 -23.93 9.85 9.88
CA GLN A 131 -23.39 9.56 11.22
C GLN A 131 -22.42 8.36 11.25
N GLN A 132 -22.66 7.32 10.46
CA GLN A 132 -21.77 6.16 10.40
C GLN A 132 -20.44 6.55 9.75
N GLY A 133 -20.49 7.29 8.65
CA GLY A 133 -19.29 7.83 8.00
C GLY A 133 -18.44 8.69 8.94
N ARG A 134 -19.06 9.60 9.71
CA ARG A 134 -18.37 10.43 10.70
C ARG A 134 -17.62 9.61 11.76
N ARG A 135 -18.22 8.49 12.21
CA ARG A 135 -17.58 7.58 13.17
C ARG A 135 -16.38 6.87 12.55
N GLU A 136 -16.52 6.34 11.34
CA GLU A 136 -15.41 5.63 10.70
C GLU A 136 -14.27 6.59 10.33
N ALA A 137 -14.58 7.80 9.88
CA ALA A 137 -13.58 8.84 9.62
C ALA A 137 -12.81 9.24 10.88
N GLN A 138 -13.48 9.30 12.03
CA GLN A 138 -12.82 9.57 13.31
C GLN A 138 -11.90 8.41 13.73
N LYS A 139 -12.37 7.17 13.57
CA LYS A 139 -11.57 5.98 13.93
C LYS A 139 -10.28 5.85 13.12
N LEU A 140 -10.23 6.40 11.90
CA LEU A 140 -9.00 6.46 11.09
C LEU A 140 -7.85 7.16 11.83
N LEU A 141 -8.18 8.17 12.65
CA LEU A 141 -7.23 8.97 13.43
C LEU A 141 -7.00 8.41 14.85
N GLU A 142 -7.90 7.54 15.33
CA GLU A 142 -7.80 6.95 16.66
C GLU A 142 -6.89 5.73 16.69
N ARG A 143 -6.86 4.95 15.60
CA ARG A 143 -5.93 3.84 15.43
C ARG A 143 -4.49 4.34 15.22
N ASN A 144 -3.52 3.54 15.63
CA ASN A 144 -2.09 3.76 15.53
C ASN A 144 -1.28 2.47 15.26
N ALA A 145 -0.46 2.49 14.21
CA ALA A 145 0.41 1.38 13.83
C ALA A 145 1.39 0.94 14.94
N GLN A 146 1.80 1.86 15.83
CA GLN A 146 2.73 1.58 16.93
C GLN A 146 2.08 0.78 18.05
N ASP A 147 0.75 0.88 18.19
CA ASP A 147 -0.05 0.10 19.15
C ASP A 147 -0.52 -1.24 18.55
N GLY A 148 -0.26 -1.46 17.25
CA GLY A 148 -0.62 -2.69 16.55
C GLY A 148 -2.12 -2.82 16.24
N ASP A 149 -2.87 -1.72 16.25
CA ASP A 149 -4.32 -1.71 16.14
C ASP A 149 -4.85 -1.35 14.72
N ARG A 150 -3.96 -1.10 13.75
CA ARG A 150 -4.33 -0.89 12.34
C ARG A 150 -4.98 -2.15 11.78
N LEU A 151 -5.91 -1.97 10.85
CA LEU A 151 -6.82 -3.04 10.40
C LEU A 151 -6.09 -4.17 9.68
N LEU A 152 -5.02 -3.84 8.96
CA LEU A 152 -4.25 -4.79 8.16
C LEU A 152 -2.88 -5.04 8.79
N GLY A 153 -2.55 -6.31 9.03
CA GLY A 153 -1.33 -6.71 9.76
C GLY A 153 -0.02 -6.18 9.14
N ALA A 154 0.05 -6.04 7.82
CA ALA A 154 1.23 -5.48 7.13
C ALA A 154 1.58 -4.05 7.60
N PHE A 155 0.54 -3.27 7.92
CA PHE A 155 0.64 -1.87 8.36
C PHE A 155 0.93 -1.73 9.86
N ASN A 156 1.03 -2.85 10.58
CA ASN A 156 1.54 -2.92 11.95
C ASN A 156 2.97 -3.50 12.00
N ARG A 157 3.56 -3.88 10.86
CA ARG A 157 4.92 -4.46 10.84
C ARG A 157 5.97 -3.38 11.06
N PRO A 158 7.05 -3.65 11.82
CA PRO A 158 8.13 -2.69 12.03
C PRO A 158 8.83 -2.30 10.73
N MET A 159 9.13 -1.00 10.61
CA MET A 159 9.86 -0.36 9.51
C MET A 159 11.09 0.40 10.05
N PRO A 160 12.06 -0.26 10.71
CA PRO A 160 13.11 0.42 11.46
C PRO A 160 14.10 1.24 10.63
N HIS A 161 14.24 0.96 9.34
CA HIS A 161 15.30 1.55 8.53
C HIS A 161 14.97 1.67 7.04
N TRP A 162 15.79 2.41 6.30
CA TRP A 162 15.56 2.73 4.90
C TRP A 162 15.55 1.55 3.93
N LEU A 163 16.26 0.44 4.22
CA LEU A 163 16.16 -0.76 3.38
C LEU A 163 14.74 -1.36 3.40
N ASP A 164 14.08 -1.37 4.57
CA ASP A 164 12.69 -1.78 4.68
C ASP A 164 11.79 -0.81 3.91
N PHE A 165 12.00 0.50 4.05
CA PHE A 165 11.21 1.51 3.35
C PHE A 165 11.25 1.34 1.82
N PHE A 166 12.42 1.10 1.24
CA PHE A 166 12.52 0.88 -0.20
C PHE A 166 11.88 -0.44 -0.64
N CYS A 167 11.95 -1.49 0.18
CA CYS A 167 11.23 -2.74 -0.10
C CYS A 167 9.72 -2.55 0.03
N TYR A 168 9.26 -1.87 1.07
CA TYR A 168 7.85 -1.55 1.33
C TYR A 168 7.24 -0.76 0.17
N THR A 169 7.85 0.37 -0.20
CA THR A 169 7.36 1.20 -1.31
C THR A 169 7.46 0.48 -2.67
N MET A 170 8.31 -0.56 -2.80
CA MET A 170 8.37 -1.40 -4.00
C MET A 170 7.27 -2.48 -4.03
N PHE A 171 6.93 -3.07 -2.89
CA PHE A 171 6.10 -4.27 -2.80
C PHE A 171 4.75 -4.04 -2.11
N VAL A 172 4.69 -3.33 -0.99
CA VAL A 172 3.45 -3.07 -0.23
C VAL A 172 2.63 -1.95 -0.87
N ASP A 173 3.21 -0.79 -1.17
CA ASP A 173 2.49 0.30 -1.88
C ASP A 173 1.94 -0.16 -3.24
N ARG A 174 2.62 -1.15 -3.84
CA ARG A 174 2.14 -1.75 -5.08
C ARG A 174 0.81 -2.47 -4.91
N ASP A 175 0.48 -3.02 -3.74
CA ASP A 175 -0.89 -3.47 -3.45
C ASP A 175 -1.88 -2.31 -3.62
N GLY A 176 -1.57 -1.13 -3.07
CA GLY A 176 -2.34 0.10 -3.25
C GLY A 176 -2.70 0.37 -4.71
N LYS A 177 -1.74 0.27 -5.63
CA LYS A 177 -2.01 0.37 -7.09
C LYS A 177 -3.12 -0.60 -7.54
N PHE A 178 -3.08 -1.86 -7.12
CA PHE A 178 -4.09 -2.86 -7.50
C PHE A 178 -5.44 -2.56 -6.84
N GLN A 179 -5.47 -2.24 -5.55
CA GLN A 179 -6.68 -1.89 -4.82
C GLN A 179 -7.39 -0.68 -5.43
N LEU A 180 -6.64 0.40 -5.66
CA LEU A 180 -7.15 1.63 -6.28
C LEU A 180 -7.59 1.40 -7.73
N GLY A 181 -6.84 0.60 -8.49
CA GLY A 181 -7.23 0.22 -9.85
C GLY A 181 -8.57 -0.51 -9.90
N MET A 182 -8.76 -1.48 -9.02
CA MET A 182 -10.02 -2.23 -8.90
C MET A 182 -11.18 -1.32 -8.45
N LEU A 183 -10.96 -0.43 -7.48
CA LEU A 183 -11.95 0.52 -6.99
C LEU A 183 -12.27 1.63 -7.99
N SER A 184 -11.39 1.91 -8.96
CA SER A 184 -11.60 2.96 -9.97
C SER A 184 -12.79 2.69 -10.90
N THR A 185 -13.29 1.45 -10.89
CA THR A 185 -14.47 1.01 -11.66
C THR A 185 -15.75 0.96 -10.84
N SER A 186 -15.69 1.31 -9.54
CA SER A 186 -16.82 1.22 -8.61
C SER A 186 -18.11 1.86 -9.15
N ALA A 187 -19.24 1.25 -8.83
CA ALA A 187 -20.58 1.75 -9.09
C ALA A 187 -20.90 2.98 -8.22
N PHE A 188 -20.19 3.21 -7.12
CA PHE A 188 -20.29 4.46 -6.36
C PHE A 188 -19.33 5.49 -6.95
N LYS A 189 -19.88 6.44 -7.72
CA LYS A 189 -19.14 7.39 -8.55
C LYS A 189 -18.12 8.22 -7.77
N PRO A 190 -18.42 8.76 -6.56
CA PRO A 190 -17.42 9.52 -5.79
C PRO A 190 -16.18 8.69 -5.41
N LEU A 191 -16.37 7.41 -5.06
CA LEU A 191 -15.25 6.50 -4.78
C LEU A 191 -14.45 6.21 -6.06
N ALA A 192 -15.11 5.87 -7.16
CA ALA A 192 -14.43 5.64 -8.44
C ALA A 192 -13.61 6.88 -8.89
N ALA A 193 -14.18 8.07 -8.72
CA ALA A 193 -13.56 9.34 -9.12
C ALA A 193 -12.34 9.71 -8.27
N SER A 194 -12.27 9.32 -6.99
CA SER A 194 -11.11 9.64 -6.16
C SER A 194 -9.87 8.78 -6.47
N MET A 195 -10.04 7.62 -7.10
CA MET A 195 -8.92 6.70 -7.38
C MET A 195 -7.96 7.22 -8.46
N GLY A 196 -8.46 7.97 -9.45
CA GLY A 196 -7.66 8.44 -10.58
C GLY A 196 -6.47 9.31 -10.16
N PRO A 197 -6.68 10.36 -9.35
CA PRO A 197 -5.61 11.18 -8.78
C PRO A 197 -4.66 10.39 -7.88
N MET A 198 -5.18 9.53 -6.99
CA MET A 198 -4.34 8.69 -6.10
C MET A 198 -3.42 7.77 -6.90
N LEU A 199 -3.93 7.10 -7.95
CA LEU A 199 -3.11 6.26 -8.84
C LEU A 199 -1.97 7.02 -9.55
N LYS A 200 -2.11 8.33 -9.77
CA LYS A 200 -1.04 9.14 -10.35
C LYS A 200 0.09 9.36 -9.33
N GLU A 201 -0.25 9.60 -8.08
CA GLU A 201 0.73 9.74 -7.00
C GLU A 201 1.39 8.40 -6.65
N GLU A 202 0.62 7.31 -6.62
CA GLU A 202 1.14 5.96 -6.36
C GLU A 202 2.33 5.61 -7.28
N SER A 203 2.30 6.08 -8.53
CA SER A 203 3.41 5.88 -9.47
C SER A 203 4.75 6.45 -8.97
N PHE A 204 4.73 7.53 -8.19
CA PHE A 204 5.90 8.11 -7.52
C PHE A 204 6.38 7.23 -6.36
N HIS A 205 5.46 6.65 -5.59
CA HIS A 205 5.77 5.75 -4.47
C HIS A 205 6.53 4.52 -4.97
N LEU A 206 5.95 3.83 -5.97
CA LEU A 206 6.56 2.65 -6.61
C LEU A 206 7.90 2.96 -7.27
N GLY A 207 7.99 4.14 -7.88
CA GLY A 207 9.23 4.64 -8.48
C GLY A 207 10.33 4.89 -7.44
N THR A 208 9.96 5.36 -6.25
CA THR A 208 10.88 5.61 -5.14
C THR A 208 11.47 4.31 -4.61
N GLY A 209 10.64 3.29 -4.35
CA GLY A 209 11.10 1.97 -3.92
C GLY A 209 12.04 1.31 -4.92
N SER A 210 11.59 1.18 -6.18
CA SER A 210 12.40 0.58 -7.26
C SER A 210 13.71 1.33 -7.50
N ASN A 211 13.68 2.68 -7.48
CA ASN A 211 14.89 3.48 -7.65
C ASN A 211 15.84 3.35 -6.45
N GLY A 212 15.32 3.28 -5.23
CA GLY A 212 16.08 3.06 -4.00
C GLY A 212 16.83 1.73 -4.04
N LEU A 213 16.12 0.63 -4.30
CA LEU A 213 16.76 -0.70 -4.40
C LEU A 213 17.82 -0.76 -5.51
N ARG A 214 17.56 -0.14 -6.67
CA ARG A 214 18.57 0.00 -7.72
C ARG A 214 19.82 0.75 -7.25
N ARG A 215 19.64 1.82 -6.46
CA ARG A 215 20.76 2.64 -5.94
C ARG A 215 21.56 1.89 -4.87
N ILE A 216 20.90 1.06 -4.06
CA ILE A 216 21.55 0.14 -3.12
C ILE A 216 22.40 -0.90 -3.87
N ILE A 217 21.83 -1.57 -4.88
CA ILE A 217 22.55 -2.55 -5.70
C ILE A 217 23.80 -1.94 -6.33
N LYS A 218 23.70 -0.72 -6.86
CA LYS A 218 24.82 0.00 -7.47
C LYS A 218 25.92 0.38 -6.48
N ALA A 219 25.56 0.69 -5.23
CA ALA A 219 26.54 1.01 -4.20
C ALA A 219 27.32 -0.23 -3.77
N GLY A 220 26.69 -1.41 -3.79
CA GLY A 220 27.37 -2.69 -3.54
C GLY A 220 27.84 -2.90 -2.09
N VAL A 221 27.37 -2.08 -1.15
CA VAL A 221 27.72 -2.16 0.28
C VAL A 221 26.83 -3.15 1.02
N ILE A 222 25.53 -3.17 0.72
CA ILE A 222 24.59 -4.14 1.30
C ILE A 222 24.77 -5.48 0.58
N PRO A 223 25.07 -6.58 1.29
CA PRO A 223 25.19 -7.91 0.69
C PRO A 223 23.91 -8.31 -0.04
N LEU A 224 24.06 -8.93 -1.23
CA LEU A 224 22.91 -9.31 -2.06
C LEU A 224 22.03 -10.38 -1.42
N ASP A 225 22.61 -11.28 -0.63
CA ASP A 225 21.87 -12.27 0.14
C ASP A 225 21.03 -11.61 1.24
N MET A 226 21.57 -10.59 1.92
CA MET A 226 20.81 -9.78 2.88
C MET A 226 19.68 -9.02 2.20
N LEU A 227 19.95 -8.37 1.08
CA LEU A 227 18.91 -7.71 0.28
C LEU A 227 17.79 -8.69 -0.11
N GLN A 228 18.13 -9.90 -0.55
CA GLN A 228 17.14 -10.93 -0.88
C GLN A 228 16.27 -11.32 0.32
N ARG A 229 16.83 -11.41 1.53
CA ARG A 229 16.05 -11.67 2.75
C ARG A 229 15.00 -10.59 3.00
N TYR A 230 15.35 -9.32 2.84
CA TYR A 230 14.38 -8.22 2.98
C TYR A 230 13.34 -8.18 1.85
N ILE A 231 13.72 -8.53 0.61
CA ILE A 231 12.75 -8.75 -0.48
C ILE A 231 11.76 -9.84 -0.08
N ASN A 232 12.24 -10.98 0.42
CA ASN A 232 11.38 -12.09 0.83
C ASN A 232 10.38 -11.69 1.93
N LYS A 233 10.85 -10.94 2.95
CA LYS A 233 10.02 -10.40 4.05
C LYS A 233 8.86 -9.56 3.51
N TRP A 234 9.14 -8.60 2.63
CA TRP A 234 8.12 -7.64 2.17
C TRP A 234 7.22 -8.19 1.07
N VAL A 235 7.73 -9.07 0.21
CA VAL A 235 6.89 -9.78 -0.77
C VAL A 235 5.87 -10.67 -0.07
N SER A 236 6.28 -11.49 0.90
CA SER A 236 5.34 -12.38 1.59
C SER A 236 4.30 -11.59 2.39
N THR A 237 4.72 -10.47 3.01
CA THR A 237 3.84 -9.53 3.69
C THR A 237 2.80 -8.93 2.73
N ALA A 238 3.20 -8.53 1.52
CA ALA A 238 2.30 -7.92 0.55
C ALA A 238 1.31 -8.93 -0.07
N HIS A 239 1.69 -10.21 -0.24
CA HIS A 239 0.77 -11.24 -0.72
C HIS A 239 -0.47 -11.42 0.18
N ASP A 240 -0.32 -11.21 1.49
CA ASP A 240 -1.42 -11.33 2.44
C ASP A 240 -2.45 -10.17 2.34
N LEU A 241 -2.09 -9.02 1.75
CA LEU A 241 -2.99 -7.87 1.62
C LEU A 241 -4.18 -8.13 0.69
N PHE A 242 -4.06 -9.08 -0.23
CA PHE A 242 -5.15 -9.49 -1.11
C PHE A 242 -6.22 -10.33 -0.39
N GLY A 243 -6.01 -10.71 0.87
CA GLY A 243 -6.98 -11.46 1.66
C GLY A 243 -7.00 -12.96 1.34
N VAL A 244 -8.06 -13.63 1.78
CA VAL A 244 -8.27 -15.07 1.50
C VAL A 244 -8.60 -15.31 0.03
N ASP A 245 -8.21 -16.46 -0.49
CA ASP A 245 -8.29 -16.84 -1.91
C ASP A 245 -9.75 -16.85 -2.39
N ALA A 246 -10.58 -17.70 -1.77
CA ALA A 246 -12.02 -17.72 -1.97
C ALA A 246 -12.72 -16.84 -0.92
N SER A 247 -13.33 -15.74 -1.36
CA SER A 247 -13.88 -14.72 -0.47
C SER A 247 -15.33 -14.37 -0.82
N SER A 248 -16.25 -14.62 0.11
CA SER A 248 -17.65 -14.17 -0.04
C SER A 248 -17.77 -12.65 -0.07
N SER A 249 -16.91 -11.91 0.63
CA SER A 249 -16.96 -10.44 0.60
C SER A 249 -16.49 -9.90 -0.75
N ALA A 250 -15.45 -10.48 -1.35
CA ALA A 250 -15.00 -10.13 -2.69
C ALA A 250 -16.06 -10.48 -3.74
N HIS A 251 -16.66 -11.68 -3.65
CA HIS A 251 -17.76 -12.10 -4.50
C HIS A 251 -18.90 -11.08 -4.52
N TRP A 252 -19.41 -10.71 -3.33
CA TRP A 252 -20.53 -9.78 -3.24
C TRP A 252 -20.13 -8.36 -3.62
N ALA A 253 -18.91 -7.90 -3.32
CA ALA A 253 -18.42 -6.61 -3.78
C ALA A 253 -18.41 -6.52 -5.33
N TYR A 254 -18.04 -7.61 -6.02
CA TYR A 254 -18.11 -7.67 -7.48
C TYR A 254 -19.57 -7.69 -7.98
N VAL A 255 -20.40 -8.59 -7.44
CA VAL A 255 -21.83 -8.71 -7.81
C VAL A 255 -22.57 -7.39 -7.64
N TRP A 256 -22.27 -6.64 -6.58
CA TRP A 256 -22.87 -5.34 -6.29
C TRP A 256 -22.28 -4.18 -7.10
N GLY A 257 -21.27 -4.41 -7.94
CA GLY A 257 -20.61 -3.36 -8.71
C GLY A 257 -19.65 -2.49 -7.88
N ILE A 258 -19.31 -2.86 -6.64
CA ILE A 258 -18.52 -2.01 -5.73
C ILE A 258 -17.04 -2.04 -6.08
N LYS A 259 -16.48 -3.20 -6.41
CA LYS A 259 -15.05 -3.38 -6.72
C LYS A 259 -14.90 -4.37 -7.88
N GLY A 260 -14.29 -3.92 -8.98
CA GLY A 260 -14.07 -4.74 -10.18
C GLY A 260 -12.81 -5.58 -10.07
N ARG A 261 -12.49 -6.35 -11.12
CA ARG A 261 -11.18 -7.01 -11.24
C ARG A 261 -10.10 -5.99 -11.59
N TRP A 262 -8.84 -6.36 -11.37
CA TRP A 262 -7.72 -5.64 -11.96
C TRP A 262 -7.92 -5.57 -13.48
N ASP A 263 -7.78 -4.38 -14.08
CA ASP A 263 -8.00 -4.17 -15.53
C ASP A 263 -9.41 -4.58 -16.03
N GLU A 264 -10.48 -4.43 -15.21
CA GLU A 264 -11.86 -4.84 -15.56
C GLU A 264 -12.29 -4.41 -16.96
N ARG A 265 -12.08 -3.15 -17.34
CA ARG A 265 -12.45 -2.61 -18.67
C ARG A 265 -11.80 -3.39 -19.82
N LYS A 266 -10.51 -3.72 -19.70
CA LYS A 266 -9.80 -4.51 -20.70
C LYS A 266 -10.33 -5.94 -20.77
N LYS A 267 -10.66 -6.53 -19.62
CA LYS A 267 -11.23 -7.89 -19.53
C LYS A 267 -12.63 -7.94 -20.16
N LEU A 268 -13.45 -6.92 -19.93
CA LEU A 268 -14.76 -6.77 -20.56
C LEU A 268 -14.65 -6.64 -22.09
N ASP A 269 -13.77 -5.77 -22.58
CA ASP A 269 -13.52 -5.58 -24.02
C ASP A 269 -13.02 -6.87 -24.70
N ALA A 270 -12.22 -7.67 -23.99
CA ALA A 270 -11.71 -8.95 -24.46
C ALA A 270 -12.71 -10.12 -24.29
N GLY A 271 -13.89 -9.89 -23.70
CA GLY A 271 -14.89 -10.93 -23.45
C GLY A 271 -14.45 -11.98 -22.44
N ILE A 272 -13.55 -11.64 -21.52
CA ILE A 272 -13.05 -12.55 -20.49
C ILE A 272 -14.09 -12.66 -19.37
N GLU A 273 -14.70 -13.84 -19.26
CA GLU A 273 -15.65 -14.16 -18.21
C GLU A 273 -15.01 -14.02 -16.82
N VAL A 274 -15.81 -13.58 -15.85
CA VAL A 274 -15.39 -13.44 -14.46
C VAL A 274 -15.60 -14.74 -13.71
N ASP A 275 -14.56 -15.23 -13.04
CA ASP A 275 -14.69 -16.21 -11.99
C ASP A 275 -14.76 -15.48 -10.64
N LYS A 276 -15.96 -15.50 -10.04
CA LYS A 276 -16.23 -14.79 -8.78
C LYS A 276 -15.72 -15.54 -7.55
N GLU A 277 -15.24 -16.77 -7.70
CA GLU A 277 -14.71 -17.58 -6.61
C GLU A 277 -13.24 -17.25 -6.32
N ILE A 278 -12.52 -16.69 -7.30
CA ILE A 278 -11.06 -16.47 -7.23
C ILE A 278 -10.65 -14.99 -7.37
N LEU A 279 -11.54 -14.02 -7.17
CA LEU A 279 -11.26 -12.59 -7.41
C LEU A 279 -10.00 -12.07 -6.67
N ASN A 280 -9.82 -12.49 -5.42
CA ASN A 280 -8.66 -12.11 -4.61
C ASN A 280 -7.39 -12.80 -5.09
N GLU A 281 -7.48 -14.10 -5.40
CA GLU A 281 -6.38 -14.90 -5.95
C GLU A 281 -5.93 -14.38 -7.33
N GLU A 282 -6.86 -14.09 -8.24
CA GLU A 282 -6.60 -13.49 -9.55
C GLU A 282 -5.85 -12.16 -9.41
N SER A 283 -6.32 -11.28 -8.50
CA SER A 283 -5.66 -10.01 -8.25
C SER A 283 -4.26 -10.19 -7.65
N ARG A 284 -4.07 -11.14 -6.73
CA ARG A 284 -2.77 -11.46 -6.15
C ARG A 284 -1.80 -12.00 -7.21
N GLY A 285 -2.29 -12.85 -8.12
CA GLY A 285 -1.50 -13.36 -9.24
C GLY A 285 -1.02 -12.27 -10.18
N HIS A 286 -1.88 -11.31 -10.55
CA HIS A 286 -1.47 -10.15 -11.34
C HIS A 286 -0.43 -9.28 -10.64
N TYR A 287 -0.58 -9.10 -9.33
CA TYR A 287 0.43 -8.44 -8.51
C TYR A 287 1.76 -9.19 -8.52
N HIS A 288 1.71 -10.52 -8.33
CA HIS A 288 2.87 -11.39 -8.31
C HIS A 288 3.66 -11.31 -9.64
N ASP A 289 2.95 -11.43 -10.77
CA ASP A 289 3.54 -11.31 -12.10
C ASP A 289 4.25 -9.95 -12.30
N GLU A 290 3.65 -8.88 -11.81
CA GLU A 290 4.22 -7.53 -11.90
C GLU A 290 5.52 -7.43 -11.09
N ILE A 291 5.54 -7.88 -9.83
CA ILE A 291 6.74 -7.78 -9.00
C ILE A 291 7.86 -8.71 -9.49
N VAL A 292 7.53 -9.87 -10.07
CA VAL A 292 8.51 -10.74 -10.76
C VAL A 292 9.17 -9.97 -11.91
N GLY A 293 8.37 -9.26 -12.70
CA GLY A 293 8.87 -8.38 -13.76
C GLY A 293 9.78 -7.26 -13.24
N GLU A 294 9.41 -6.62 -12.14
CA GLU A 294 10.20 -5.53 -11.54
C GLU A 294 11.52 -6.03 -10.92
N VAL A 295 11.51 -7.16 -10.20
CA VAL A 295 12.73 -7.77 -9.65
C VAL A 295 13.66 -8.25 -10.78
N LYS A 296 13.11 -8.78 -11.87
CA LYS A 296 13.90 -9.11 -13.07
C LYS A 296 14.58 -7.88 -13.68
N LYS A 297 13.94 -6.71 -13.67
CA LYS A 297 14.58 -5.45 -14.10
C LYS A 297 15.71 -5.04 -13.15
N LEU A 298 15.53 -5.22 -11.83
CA LEU A 298 16.59 -4.97 -10.85
C LEU A 298 17.81 -5.84 -11.09
N CYS A 299 17.61 -7.10 -11.48
CA CYS A 299 18.69 -8.03 -11.79
C CYS A 299 19.62 -7.55 -12.91
N GLY A 300 19.12 -6.71 -13.83
CA GLY A 300 19.94 -6.09 -14.88
C GLY A 300 20.95 -5.06 -14.37
N TYR A 301 20.93 -4.71 -13.07
CA TYR A 301 21.91 -3.82 -12.44
C TYR A 301 22.89 -4.55 -11.52
N LEU A 302 22.76 -5.88 -11.37
CA LEU A 302 23.67 -6.67 -10.54
C LEU A 302 25.07 -6.74 -11.18
N PRO A 303 26.14 -6.84 -10.37
CA PRO A 303 27.47 -7.13 -10.87
C PRO A 303 27.50 -8.45 -11.65
N GLU A 304 28.39 -8.53 -12.65
CA GLU A 304 28.56 -9.75 -13.44
C GLU A 304 28.87 -10.96 -12.56
N GLY A 305 28.21 -12.09 -12.82
CA GLY A 305 28.37 -13.33 -12.06
C GLY A 305 27.66 -13.38 -10.70
N SER A 306 26.94 -12.32 -10.31
CA SER A 306 26.16 -12.32 -9.07
C SER A 306 24.91 -13.22 -9.17
N PRO A 307 24.52 -13.90 -8.08
CA PRO A 307 23.23 -14.57 -8.00
C PRO A 307 22.09 -13.60 -8.33
N GLN A 308 21.09 -14.09 -9.07
CA GLN A 308 19.93 -13.28 -9.42
C GLN A 308 19.02 -13.11 -8.20
N LEU A 309 18.43 -11.93 -8.06
CA LEU A 309 17.35 -11.69 -7.11
C LEU A 309 16.07 -12.36 -7.63
N TYR A 310 15.20 -12.77 -6.70
CA TYR A 310 13.94 -13.44 -7.02
C TYR A 310 12.79 -12.94 -6.15
N VAL A 311 11.58 -13.27 -6.58
CA VAL A 311 10.35 -13.11 -5.81
C VAL A 311 9.99 -14.49 -5.25
N PRO A 312 9.82 -14.66 -3.92
CA PRO A 312 9.40 -15.95 -3.37
C PRO A 312 7.99 -16.29 -3.87
N HIS A 313 7.72 -17.58 -4.05
CA HIS A 313 6.41 -18.08 -4.45
C HIS A 313 5.30 -17.54 -3.54
N GLU A 314 4.12 -17.28 -4.08
CA GLU A 314 2.97 -16.72 -3.33
C GLU A 314 2.47 -17.57 -2.15
N ASN A 315 2.97 -18.79 -1.99
CA ASN A 315 2.62 -19.71 -0.89
C ASN A 315 3.62 -19.59 0.27
N PHE A 316 4.78 -18.97 0.04
CA PHE A 316 5.82 -18.81 1.04
C PHE A 316 5.40 -17.79 2.10
N ASN A 317 5.53 -18.19 3.38
CA ASN A 317 5.43 -17.32 4.54
C ASN A 317 4.14 -16.47 4.60
N ARG A 318 2.99 -17.16 4.54
CA ARG A 318 1.64 -16.58 4.48
C ARG A 318 0.92 -16.65 5.84
N ASP A 319 0.33 -15.52 6.25
CA ASP A 319 -0.52 -15.41 7.44
C ASP A 319 -2.03 -15.43 7.10
N ILE A 320 -2.38 -15.31 5.82
CA ILE A 320 -3.75 -15.26 5.29
C ILE A 320 -3.89 -16.19 4.08
N GLY A 321 -5.07 -16.81 3.93
CA GLY A 321 -5.42 -17.65 2.76
C GLY A 321 -5.25 -19.15 2.99
N ALA A 322 -5.35 -19.93 1.92
CA ALA A 322 -5.38 -21.38 1.91
C ALA A 322 -4.08 -22.02 2.43
N THR A 323 -2.95 -21.32 2.30
CA THR A 323 -1.63 -21.76 2.79
C THR A 323 -1.25 -21.16 4.13
N LYS A 324 -2.18 -20.51 4.84
CA LYS A 324 -1.93 -19.98 6.17
C LYS A 324 -1.45 -21.09 7.12
N GLY A 325 -0.27 -20.89 7.71
CA GLY A 325 0.32 -21.84 8.66
C GLY A 325 0.90 -23.10 8.02
N GLU A 326 0.76 -23.26 6.71
CA GLU A 326 1.48 -24.29 5.95
C GLU A 326 2.91 -23.81 5.68
N LYS A 327 3.83 -24.76 5.48
CA LYS A 327 5.26 -24.50 5.32
C LYS A 327 5.68 -24.78 3.89
N TYR A 328 6.26 -23.77 3.26
CA TYR A 328 6.73 -23.83 1.88
C TYR A 328 8.14 -23.25 1.81
N TYR A 329 8.97 -23.79 0.93
CA TYR A 329 10.21 -23.15 0.52
C TYR A 329 9.89 -21.92 -0.35
N VAL A 330 10.87 -21.03 -0.54
CA VAL A 330 10.74 -19.83 -1.39
C VAL A 330 10.42 -20.14 -2.85
N ASP A 331 10.66 -21.36 -3.32
CA ASP A 331 10.30 -21.82 -4.67
C ASP A 331 8.87 -22.36 -4.78
N GLY A 332 8.13 -22.45 -3.68
CA GLY A 332 6.77 -22.96 -3.61
C GLY A 332 6.66 -24.47 -3.38
N THR A 333 7.77 -25.19 -3.24
CA THR A 333 7.72 -26.60 -2.84
C THR A 333 7.31 -26.72 -1.37
N LYS A 334 6.45 -27.70 -1.07
CA LYS A 334 5.99 -27.94 0.31
C LYS A 334 7.15 -28.45 1.16
N PHE A 335 7.28 -27.91 2.36
CA PHE A 335 8.31 -28.31 3.32
C PHE A 335 7.89 -29.61 4.04
N GLU A 336 8.78 -30.60 4.11
CA GLU A 336 8.50 -31.93 4.69
C GLU A 336 9.27 -32.24 6.00
N GLY A 337 10.04 -31.28 6.54
CA GLY A 337 10.78 -31.41 7.80
C GLY A 337 10.00 -31.01 9.05
N THR A 338 10.68 -30.91 10.20
CA THR A 338 10.06 -30.49 11.47
C THR A 338 9.85 -28.97 11.55
N ASP A 339 9.16 -28.52 12.59
CA ASP A 339 8.99 -27.10 12.92
C ASP A 339 10.33 -26.41 13.18
N GLU A 340 11.25 -27.12 13.85
CA GLU A 340 12.62 -26.64 14.08
C GLU A 340 13.41 -26.54 12.78
N ASP A 341 13.34 -27.53 11.90
CA ASP A 341 14.01 -27.50 10.59
C ASP A 341 13.49 -26.32 9.75
N TYR A 342 12.19 -26.03 9.80
CA TYR A 342 11.60 -24.90 9.08
C TYR A 342 12.02 -23.56 9.70
N ALA A 343 12.06 -23.46 11.03
CA ALA A 343 12.55 -22.27 11.71
C ALA A 343 14.03 -21.99 11.36
N GLU A 344 14.86 -23.02 11.28
CA GLU A 344 16.24 -22.90 10.80
C GLU A 344 16.27 -22.45 9.33
N TYR A 345 15.47 -23.06 8.46
CA TYR A 345 15.35 -22.63 7.07
C TYR A 345 14.97 -21.15 6.94
N LEU A 346 13.98 -20.67 7.70
CA LEU A 346 13.56 -19.26 7.66
C LEU A 346 14.71 -18.31 7.99
N THR A 347 15.65 -18.68 8.87
CA THR A 347 16.82 -17.84 9.18
C THR A 347 17.76 -17.66 7.99
N THR A 348 17.68 -18.51 6.98
CA THR A 348 18.48 -18.43 5.76
C THR A 348 17.84 -17.54 4.68
N VAL A 349 16.52 -17.33 4.74
CA VAL A 349 15.74 -16.66 3.68
C VAL A 349 14.94 -15.44 4.16
N LEU A 350 14.84 -15.19 5.46
CA LEU A 350 14.21 -14.00 6.06
C LEU A 350 15.19 -13.26 6.98
N PRO A 351 15.03 -11.94 7.17
CA PRO A 351 15.97 -11.16 7.97
C PRO A 351 16.09 -11.69 9.39
N ILE A 352 17.32 -11.75 9.89
CA ILE A 352 17.65 -12.22 11.24
C ILE A 352 18.09 -11.06 12.14
N PRO A 353 18.08 -11.21 13.47
CA PRO A 353 18.52 -10.15 14.39
C PRO A 353 19.95 -9.64 14.11
N GLN A 354 20.83 -10.48 13.56
CA GLN A 354 22.18 -10.06 13.18
C GLN A 354 22.16 -9.09 11.99
N ASP A 355 21.22 -9.23 11.04
CA ASP A 355 21.09 -8.31 9.91
C ASP A 355 20.81 -6.88 10.39
N GLU A 356 19.94 -6.74 11.40
CA GLU A 356 19.62 -5.45 12.03
C GLU A 356 20.83 -4.81 12.75
N ILE A 357 21.76 -5.63 13.24
CA ILE A 357 23.01 -5.15 13.84
C ILE A 357 23.97 -4.72 12.74
N ASP A 358 24.16 -5.56 11.72
CA ASP A 358 25.09 -5.32 10.62
C ASP A 358 24.68 -4.10 9.79
N LEU A 359 23.39 -3.91 9.54
CA LEU A 359 22.85 -2.76 8.81
C LEU A 359 23.23 -1.42 9.48
N LYS A 360 23.33 -1.36 10.81
CA LYS A 360 23.77 -0.14 11.51
C LYS A 360 25.20 0.24 11.15
N GLU A 361 26.08 -0.72 10.91
CA GLU A 361 27.45 -0.48 10.47
C GLU A 361 27.53 -0.22 8.96
N LEU A 362 26.73 -0.94 8.16
CA LEU A 362 26.63 -0.71 6.72
C LEU A 362 26.11 0.69 6.41
N PHE A 363 25.12 1.20 7.18
CA PHE A 363 24.57 2.54 6.99
C PHE A 363 25.53 3.68 7.30
N LYS A 364 26.68 3.42 7.94
CA LYS A 364 27.75 4.41 8.13
C LYS A 364 28.63 4.56 6.88
N GLN A 365 28.52 3.66 5.92
CA GLN A 365 29.25 3.70 4.64
C GLN A 365 28.38 4.35 3.56
N GLU A 366 28.92 4.52 2.35
CA GLU A 366 28.14 4.99 1.18
C GLU A 366 27.25 3.86 0.63
N TRP A 367 26.26 3.44 1.41
CA TRP A 367 25.46 2.24 1.15
C TRP A 367 24.39 2.39 0.07
N ILE A 368 24.15 3.62 -0.38
CA ILE A 368 23.20 3.95 -1.44
C ILE A 368 23.81 4.98 -2.37
N ALA A 369 23.75 4.72 -3.68
CA ALA A 369 24.27 5.66 -4.67
C ALA A 369 23.51 7.00 -4.60
N ASN A 370 24.24 8.12 -4.60
CA ASN A 370 23.63 9.44 -4.49
C ASN A 370 22.77 9.78 -5.73
N LYS A 371 21.69 10.55 -5.50
CA LYS A 371 20.84 11.12 -6.54
C LYS A 371 20.60 12.60 -6.20
N PRO A 372 21.04 13.55 -7.05
CA PRO A 372 20.84 14.96 -6.75
C PRO A 372 19.36 15.33 -6.87
N MET A 373 18.92 16.25 -6.02
CA MET A 373 17.62 16.90 -6.16
C MET A 373 17.62 17.85 -7.36
N SER A 374 16.50 17.90 -8.07
CA SER A 374 16.22 18.94 -9.07
C SER A 374 15.84 20.26 -8.40
N THR A 375 15.98 21.37 -9.12
CA THR A 375 15.60 22.71 -8.65
C THR A 375 14.16 22.74 -8.11
N ARG A 376 13.21 22.15 -8.84
CA ARG A 376 11.80 22.08 -8.42
C ARG A 376 11.61 21.36 -7.09
N GLN A 377 12.37 20.29 -6.84
CA GLN A 377 12.27 19.55 -5.57
C GLN A 377 12.82 20.38 -4.41
N ILE A 378 13.89 21.14 -4.63
CA ILE A 378 14.45 22.04 -3.61
C ILE A 378 13.48 23.17 -3.30
N GLU A 379 12.93 23.80 -4.35
CA GLU A 379 11.98 24.92 -4.23
C GLU A 379 10.67 24.53 -3.53
N SER A 380 10.26 23.25 -3.60
CA SER A 380 9.05 22.77 -2.93
C SER A 380 9.12 22.83 -1.40
N GLY A 381 10.32 22.83 -0.81
CA GLY A 381 10.50 22.79 0.65
C GLY A 381 10.04 21.48 1.32
N ILE A 382 9.52 20.50 0.59
CA ILE A 382 9.06 19.22 1.14
C ILE A 382 10.24 18.50 1.83
N GLY A 383 10.06 18.18 3.11
CA GLY A 383 11.04 17.50 3.96
C GLY A 383 12.26 18.35 4.33
N ALA A 384 12.31 19.64 3.98
CA ALA A 384 13.49 20.48 4.20
C ALA A 384 13.77 20.75 5.70
N SER A 385 12.73 20.77 6.52
CA SER A 385 12.79 20.95 7.98
C SER A 385 12.70 19.64 8.78
N ALA A 386 12.73 18.48 8.10
CA ALA A 386 12.59 17.17 8.73
C ALA A 386 13.89 16.55 9.23
#